data_AF-A0A1R1EMP9-F1
#
_entry.id   AF-A0A1R1EMP9-F1
#
_cell.length_a   1.000
_cell.length_b   1.000
_cell.length_c   1.000
_cell.angle_alpha   90.00
_cell.angle_beta   90.00
_cell.angle_gamma   90.00
#
_symmetry.space_group_name_H-M   'P 1'
#
loop_
_entity.id
_entity.type
_entity.pdbx_description
1 polymer ?
#
loop_
_entity_poly.entity_id
_entity_poly.type
_entity_poly.pdbx_seq_one_letter_code
_entity_poly.pdbx_strand_id
1 'polypeptide(L)'
;MDMTQIPVPYFCIDRDYHILTASGQAEAIFAEAGSLLDLIDEGSVGKATAYIAPSHANVKVELIMKTRSAPLALVDVYQSWDEVGTGHIVCICQSREFQMVTEQLQRLHEDLKEPERKHSAVKVPSGGGAVTMRIRELSAALTTIRELVDLLYPSLLEMNQTVYADIIKQQIDRALQDAAAGYPQAGKRSPGR
;
A
#
# COMPACT_ATOMS: atom_id res chain seq x y z
N MET A 1 -21.89 -11.17 12.34
CA MET A 1 -21.49 -9.95 11.61
C MET A 1 -22.15 -10.01 10.26
N ASP A 2 -22.75 -8.92 9.79
CA ASP A 2 -23.31 -8.87 8.44
C ASP A 2 -22.17 -8.65 7.43
N MET A 3 -21.91 -9.67 6.60
CA MET A 3 -20.81 -9.68 5.62
C MET A 3 -21.00 -8.66 4.50
N THR A 4 -22.21 -8.11 4.34
CA THR A 4 -22.52 -7.06 3.36
C THR A 4 -21.96 -5.69 3.74
N GLN A 5 -21.65 -5.47 5.02
CA GLN A 5 -21.15 -4.20 5.55
C GLN A 5 -19.62 -4.11 5.56
N ILE A 6 -18.91 -5.20 5.21
CA ILE A 6 -17.43 -5.20 5.19
C ILE A 6 -16.96 -4.50 3.90
N PRO A 7 -16.30 -3.34 3.99
CA PRO A 7 -15.96 -2.52 2.83
C PRO A 7 -14.68 -2.99 2.12
N VAL A 8 -14.22 -4.21 2.39
CA VAL A 8 -12.99 -4.78 1.82
C VAL A 8 -13.23 -6.21 1.33
N PRO A 9 -12.47 -6.68 0.33
CA PRO A 9 -12.57 -8.04 -0.18
C PRO A 9 -12.05 -9.01 0.89
N TYR A 10 -12.98 -9.72 1.51
CA TYR A 10 -12.73 -10.53 2.69
C TYR A 10 -13.29 -11.95 2.50
N PHE A 11 -12.52 -12.94 2.94
CA PHE A 11 -12.93 -14.34 3.02
C PHE A 11 -12.68 -14.90 4.42
N CYS A 12 -13.59 -15.74 4.86
CA CYS A 12 -13.40 -16.63 6.00
C CYS A 12 -13.19 -18.04 5.46
N ILE A 13 -12.11 -18.69 5.84
CA ILE A 13 -11.75 -20.03 5.35
C ILE A 13 -11.51 -21.01 6.51
N ASP A 14 -11.60 -22.31 6.21
CA ASP A 14 -11.07 -23.35 7.09
C ASP A 14 -9.60 -23.69 6.75
N ARG A 15 -9.03 -24.67 7.46
CA ARG A 15 -7.64 -25.14 7.25
C ARG A 15 -7.41 -25.84 5.93
N ASP A 16 -8.47 -26.31 5.29
CA ASP A 16 -8.46 -26.95 3.98
C ASP A 16 -8.78 -25.93 2.86
N TYR A 17 -8.74 -24.63 3.19
CA TYR A 17 -8.98 -23.50 2.30
C TYR A 17 -10.42 -23.40 1.77
N HIS A 18 -11.38 -24.12 2.34
CA HIS A 18 -12.79 -23.96 1.95
C HIS A 18 -13.30 -22.61 2.42
N ILE A 19 -14.00 -21.92 1.54
CA ILE A 19 -14.60 -20.62 1.84
C ILE A 19 -15.87 -20.87 2.65
N LEU A 20 -15.82 -20.47 3.92
CA LEU A 20 -16.96 -20.52 4.84
C LEU A 20 -17.90 -19.34 4.60
N THR A 21 -17.33 -18.13 4.40
CA THR A 21 -18.08 -16.91 4.08
C THR A 21 -17.20 -15.93 3.28
N ALA A 22 -17.85 -15.06 2.51
CA ALA A 22 -17.20 -13.98 1.76
C ALA A 22 -17.94 -12.65 1.99
N SER A 23 -17.23 -11.52 1.88
CA SER A 23 -17.86 -10.20 1.87
C SER A 23 -18.44 -9.86 0.50
N GLY A 24 -19.39 -8.92 0.45
CA GLY A 24 -19.94 -8.44 -0.83
C GLY A 24 -18.88 -7.82 -1.75
N GLN A 25 -17.82 -7.22 -1.19
CA GLN A 25 -16.68 -6.72 -1.98
C GLN A 25 -15.84 -7.86 -2.59
N ALA A 26 -15.68 -8.97 -1.87
CA ALA A 26 -15.00 -10.15 -2.41
C ALA A 26 -15.78 -10.76 -3.57
N GLU A 27 -17.10 -10.91 -3.41
CA GLU A 27 -17.99 -11.45 -4.44
C GLU A 27 -18.03 -10.57 -5.71
N ALA A 28 -17.89 -9.25 -5.55
CA ALA A 28 -17.83 -8.31 -6.67
C ALA A 28 -16.54 -8.43 -7.50
N ILE A 29 -15.42 -8.79 -6.86
CA ILE A 29 -14.10 -8.83 -7.51
C ILE A 29 -13.76 -10.23 -8.02
N PHE A 30 -14.00 -11.25 -7.19
CA PHE A 30 -13.61 -12.63 -7.44
C PHE A 30 -14.79 -13.44 -7.97
N ALA A 31 -14.49 -14.47 -8.75
CA ALA A 31 -15.50 -15.44 -9.16
C ALA A 31 -16.05 -16.18 -7.93
N GLU A 32 -17.25 -16.75 -8.06
CA GLU A 32 -17.77 -17.64 -7.03
C GLU A 32 -16.93 -18.93 -7.00
N ALA A 33 -16.48 -19.33 -5.82
CA ALA A 33 -15.65 -20.51 -5.61
C ALA A 33 -15.93 -21.14 -4.25
N GLY A 34 -15.78 -22.46 -4.16
CA GLY A 34 -15.89 -23.20 -2.90
C GLY A 34 -14.59 -23.21 -2.11
N SER A 35 -13.44 -23.05 -2.78
CA SER A 35 -12.12 -22.96 -2.15
C SER A 35 -11.40 -21.68 -2.56
N LEU A 36 -10.62 -21.11 -1.64
CA LEU A 36 -9.72 -20.00 -1.94
C LEU A 36 -8.69 -20.39 -3.01
N LEU A 37 -8.27 -21.65 -3.06
CA LEU A 37 -7.29 -22.13 -4.02
C LEU A 37 -7.79 -22.08 -5.47
N ASP A 38 -9.09 -22.21 -5.69
CA ASP A 38 -9.70 -22.13 -7.03
C ASP A 38 -9.57 -20.71 -7.62
N LEU A 39 -9.56 -19.71 -6.74
CA LEU A 39 -9.37 -18.30 -7.06
C LEU A 39 -7.91 -17.94 -7.32
N ILE A 40 -6.97 -18.85 -7.05
CA ILE A 40 -5.53 -18.61 -7.19
C ILE A 40 -5.04 -19.21 -8.52
N ASP A 41 -4.10 -18.52 -9.17
CA ASP A 41 -3.42 -19.03 -10.35
C ASP A 41 -2.56 -20.24 -10.02
N GLU A 42 -2.46 -21.20 -10.94
CA GLU A 42 -1.72 -22.45 -10.74
C GLU A 42 -0.26 -22.20 -10.32
N GLY A 43 0.39 -21.18 -10.87
CA GLY A 43 1.77 -20.79 -10.52
C GLY A 43 1.91 -20.22 -9.10
N SER A 44 0.81 -19.80 -8.48
CA SER A 44 0.77 -19.21 -7.14
C SER A 44 0.23 -20.16 -6.07
N VAL A 45 -0.38 -21.30 -6.44
CA VAL A 45 -0.97 -22.26 -5.47
C VAL A 45 0.07 -22.77 -4.47
N GLY A 46 1.26 -23.16 -4.92
CA GLY A 46 2.30 -23.67 -4.02
C GLY A 46 2.73 -22.63 -2.97
N LYS A 47 2.77 -21.35 -3.35
CA LYS A 47 3.05 -20.23 -2.45
C LYS A 47 1.90 -20.02 -1.48
N ALA A 48 0.66 -20.08 -1.95
CA ALA A 48 -0.52 -19.99 -1.11
C ALA A 48 -0.52 -21.09 -0.05
N THR A 49 -0.32 -22.36 -0.42
CA THR A 49 -0.33 -23.46 0.54
C THR A 49 0.82 -23.45 1.53
N ALA A 50 1.95 -22.84 1.16
CA ALA A 50 3.11 -22.72 2.04
C ALA A 50 2.97 -21.59 3.06
N TYR A 51 2.33 -20.48 2.68
CA TYR A 51 2.33 -19.26 3.49
C TYR A 51 0.96 -18.86 4.03
N ILE A 52 -0.14 -19.35 3.46
CA ILE A 52 -1.49 -19.13 4.00
C ILE A 52 -1.81 -20.23 5.01
N ALA A 53 -1.26 -20.13 6.21
CA ALA A 53 -1.42 -21.14 7.26
C ALA A 53 -1.28 -20.50 8.66
N PRO A 54 -1.83 -21.13 9.71
CA PRO A 54 -1.70 -20.64 11.08
C PRO A 54 -0.25 -20.40 11.52
N SER A 55 0.70 -21.22 11.06
CA SER A 55 2.14 -21.09 11.37
C SER A 55 2.80 -19.85 10.77
N HIS A 56 2.14 -19.18 9.83
CA HIS A 56 2.62 -17.98 9.14
C HIS A 56 1.66 -16.79 9.34
N ALA A 57 0.82 -16.84 10.37
CA ALA A 57 -0.09 -15.76 10.72
C ALA A 57 0.65 -14.40 10.78
N ASN A 58 0.04 -13.35 10.19
CA ASN A 58 0.59 -12.00 10.02
C ASN A 58 1.64 -11.79 8.92
N VAL A 59 1.95 -12.80 8.10
CA VAL A 59 2.78 -12.60 6.90
C VAL A 59 1.89 -12.20 5.72
N LYS A 60 2.26 -11.12 5.03
CA LYS A 60 1.65 -10.74 3.74
C LYS A 60 2.15 -11.68 2.65
N VAL A 61 1.23 -12.23 1.87
CA VAL A 61 1.55 -13.11 0.74
C VAL A 61 1.05 -12.45 -0.54
N GLU A 62 1.96 -12.19 -1.46
CA GLU A 62 1.61 -11.70 -2.80
C GLU A 62 1.30 -12.89 -3.72
N LEU A 63 0.10 -12.94 -4.28
CA LEU A 63 -0.41 -14.04 -5.12
C LEU A 63 -1.00 -13.51 -6.42
N ILE A 64 -0.93 -14.30 -7.47
CA ILE A 64 -1.73 -14.07 -8.68
C ILE A 64 -3.08 -14.75 -8.48
N MET A 65 -4.16 -13.97 -8.57
CA MET A 65 -5.52 -14.44 -8.39
C MET A 65 -6.39 -14.16 -9.61
N LYS A 66 -7.37 -15.02 -9.84
CA LYS A 66 -8.36 -14.91 -10.92
C LYS A 66 -9.47 -13.97 -10.48
N THR A 67 -9.73 -12.93 -11.25
CA THR A 67 -10.80 -11.95 -10.97
C THR A 67 -11.86 -11.97 -12.06
N ARG A 68 -13.03 -11.38 -11.81
CA ARG A 68 -14.12 -11.29 -12.80
C ARG A 68 -13.78 -10.38 -13.98
N SER A 69 -13.10 -9.27 -13.72
CA SER A 69 -12.82 -8.21 -14.71
C SER A 69 -11.49 -8.40 -15.44
N ALA A 70 -10.49 -8.95 -14.76
CA ALA A 70 -9.20 -9.30 -15.34
C ALA A 70 -8.91 -10.79 -15.10
N PRO A 71 -8.51 -11.56 -16.13
CA PRO A 71 -8.31 -12.99 -15.98
C PRO A 71 -7.29 -13.33 -14.88
N LEU A 72 -6.30 -12.46 -14.66
CA LEU A 72 -5.32 -12.58 -13.57
C LEU A 72 -4.94 -11.19 -13.04
N ALA A 73 -4.92 -11.03 -11.71
CA ALA A 73 -4.51 -9.84 -10.99
C ALA A 73 -3.49 -10.19 -9.90
N LEU A 74 -2.55 -9.28 -9.64
CA LEU A 74 -1.63 -9.39 -8.52
C LEU A 74 -2.36 -8.91 -7.25
N VAL A 75 -2.36 -9.73 -6.21
CA VAL A 75 -3.13 -9.48 -4.99
C VAL A 75 -2.24 -9.66 -3.78
N ASP A 76 -2.25 -8.66 -2.91
CA ASP A 76 -1.69 -8.78 -1.57
C ASP A 76 -2.71 -9.45 -0.65
N VAL A 77 -2.35 -10.61 -0.12
CA VAL A 77 -3.18 -11.40 0.79
C VAL A 77 -2.68 -11.27 2.21
N TYR A 78 -3.55 -10.80 3.08
CA TYR A 78 -3.33 -10.70 4.52
C TYR A 78 -4.13 -11.77 5.22
N GLN A 79 -3.55 -12.38 6.26
CA GLN A 79 -4.18 -13.45 7.01
C GLN A 79 -4.08 -13.24 8.53
N SER A 80 -5.15 -13.62 9.20
CA SER A 80 -5.18 -13.87 10.64
C SER A 80 -5.88 -15.20 10.87
N TRP A 81 -5.46 -15.96 11.88
CA TRP A 81 -6.07 -17.24 12.22
C TRP A 81 -6.54 -17.20 13.67
N ASP A 82 -7.74 -17.72 13.92
CA ASP A 82 -8.24 -17.90 15.28
C ASP A 82 -7.70 -19.20 15.93
N GLU A 83 -7.97 -19.37 17.23
CA GLU A 83 -7.55 -20.56 17.99
C GLU A 83 -8.24 -21.85 17.50
N VAL A 84 -9.41 -21.72 16.87
CA VAL A 84 -10.23 -22.84 16.37
C VAL A 84 -9.72 -23.36 15.02
N GLY A 85 -8.94 -22.55 14.30
CA GLY A 85 -8.42 -22.85 12.97
C GLY A 85 -9.19 -22.20 11.82
N THR A 86 -9.97 -21.17 12.09
CA THR A 86 -10.61 -20.34 11.08
C THR A 86 -9.62 -19.28 10.59
N GLY A 87 -9.45 -19.20 9.27
CA GLY A 87 -8.62 -18.21 8.61
C GLY A 87 -9.44 -17.00 8.16
N HIS A 88 -9.01 -15.81 8.56
CA HIS A 88 -9.55 -14.52 8.16
C HIS A 88 -8.63 -13.90 7.11
N ILE A 89 -9.11 -13.80 5.88
CA ILE A 89 -8.31 -13.42 4.72
C ILE A 89 -8.82 -12.09 4.15
N VAL A 90 -7.91 -11.16 3.92
CA VAL A 90 -8.19 -9.89 3.22
C VAL A 90 -7.34 -9.81 1.97
N CYS A 91 -7.99 -9.53 0.84
CA CYS A 91 -7.37 -9.48 -0.48
C CYS A 91 -7.34 -8.03 -1.00
N ILE A 92 -6.16 -7.49 -1.27
CA ILE A 92 -5.96 -6.15 -1.82
C ILE A 92 -5.38 -6.28 -3.23
N CYS A 93 -6.19 -5.99 -4.25
CA CYS A 93 -5.72 -6.00 -5.64
C CYS A 93 -4.73 -4.87 -5.88
N GLN A 94 -3.51 -5.20 -6.32
CA GLN A 94 -2.56 -4.20 -6.80
C GLN A 94 -3.06 -3.69 -8.16
N SER A 95 -3.55 -2.45 -8.17
CA SER A 95 -3.91 -1.76 -9.40
C SER A 95 -2.65 -1.62 -10.28
N ARG A 96 -2.71 -2.12 -11.52
CA ARG A 96 -1.62 -1.95 -12.51
C ARG A 96 -1.33 -0.47 -12.78
N GLU A 97 -2.33 0.40 -12.69
CA GLU A 97 -2.16 1.84 -12.86
C GLU A 97 -1.33 2.43 -11.71
N PHE A 98 -1.58 1.98 -10.48
CA PHE A 98 -0.82 2.38 -9.30
C PHE A 98 0.61 1.82 -9.30
N GLN A 99 0.78 0.59 -9.77
CA GLN A 99 2.07 -0.06 -9.90
C GLN A 99 2.94 0.60 -10.98
N MET A 100 2.35 0.96 -12.12
CA MET A 100 3.04 1.67 -13.20
C MET A 100 3.46 3.08 -12.76
N VAL A 101 2.65 3.79 -11.99
CA VAL A 101 3.02 5.07 -11.37
C VAL A 101 4.13 4.89 -10.33
N THR A 102 4.07 3.82 -9.52
CA THR A 102 5.08 3.50 -8.50
C THR A 102 6.42 3.11 -9.13
N GLU A 103 6.41 2.31 -10.20
CA GLU A 103 7.60 1.95 -10.98
C GLU A 103 8.20 3.17 -11.69
N GLN A 104 7.37 4.07 -12.24
CA GLN A 104 7.85 5.32 -12.80
C GLN A 104 8.51 6.21 -11.73
N LEU A 105 7.94 6.28 -10.53
CA LEU A 105 8.54 6.97 -9.39
C LEU A 105 9.84 6.32 -8.93
N GLN A 106 9.91 4.99 -8.90
CA GLN A 106 11.13 4.25 -8.54
C GLN A 106 12.24 4.43 -9.57
N ARG A 107 11.93 4.36 -10.88
CA ARG A 107 12.89 4.66 -11.95
C ARG A 107 13.41 6.08 -11.87
N LEU A 108 12.53 7.05 -11.60
CA LEU A 108 12.95 8.44 -11.37
C LEU A 108 13.83 8.58 -10.13
N HIS A 109 13.57 7.81 -9.07
CA HIS A 109 14.42 7.77 -7.87
C HIS A 109 15.78 7.09 -8.10
N GLU A 110 15.85 6.07 -8.95
CA GLU A 110 17.09 5.39 -9.33
C GLU A 110 17.96 6.24 -10.25
N ASP A 111 17.35 6.91 -11.24
CA ASP A 111 18.03 7.87 -12.13
C ASP A 111 18.64 9.05 -11.34
N LEU A 112 18.02 9.42 -10.21
CA LEU A 112 18.54 10.44 -9.30
C LEU A 112 19.63 9.90 -8.34
N LYS A 113 19.77 8.58 -8.21
CA LYS A 113 20.78 7.91 -7.38
C LYS A 113 22.03 7.50 -8.14
N GLU A 114 21.99 7.39 -9.48
CA GLU A 114 23.22 7.24 -10.26
C GLU A 114 24.03 8.55 -10.22
N PRO A 115 25.24 8.55 -9.62
CA PRO A 115 26.09 9.74 -9.64
C PRO A 115 26.59 9.95 -11.06
N GLU A 116 26.27 11.13 -11.61
CA GLU A 116 26.80 11.75 -12.81
C GLU A 116 27.92 10.96 -13.51
N ARG A 117 27.58 10.14 -14.51
CA ARG A 117 28.60 9.70 -15.46
C ARG A 117 28.17 9.88 -16.90
N LYS A 118 28.63 11.02 -17.39
CA LYS A 118 28.78 11.48 -18.78
C LYS A 118 27.47 12.03 -19.34
N HIS A 119 27.39 13.35 -19.39
CA HIS A 119 27.48 14.06 -20.67
C HIS A 119 28.12 15.42 -20.46
N SER A 120 29.05 15.71 -21.36
CA SER A 120 29.90 16.87 -21.43
C SER A 120 29.13 18.19 -21.50
N ALA A 121 29.49 19.10 -20.60
CA ALA A 121 29.62 20.53 -20.79
C ALA A 121 28.61 21.23 -21.71
N VAL A 122 27.48 21.66 -21.16
CA VAL A 122 26.84 22.93 -21.55
C VAL A 122 26.37 23.65 -20.30
N LYS A 123 26.96 24.84 -20.02
CA LYS A 123 26.52 25.78 -18.99
C LYS A 123 25.24 26.48 -19.43
N VAL A 124 24.15 26.45 -18.64
CA VAL A 124 23.31 27.62 -18.22
C VAL A 124 22.38 27.20 -17.03
N PRO A 125 21.65 28.08 -16.31
CA PRO A 125 21.91 28.40 -14.90
C PRO A 125 20.80 27.99 -13.89
N SER A 126 21.16 27.92 -12.60
CA SER A 126 20.28 28.11 -11.42
C SER A 126 19.07 27.14 -11.26
N GLY A 127 19.33 25.90 -10.82
CA GLY A 127 18.33 24.85 -10.57
C GLY A 127 17.68 24.83 -9.17
N GLY A 128 17.59 25.94 -8.44
CA GLY A 128 16.94 25.96 -7.12
C GLY A 128 15.40 25.91 -7.16
N GLY A 129 14.78 26.44 -8.21
CA GLY A 129 13.31 26.61 -8.25
C GLY A 129 12.53 25.31 -8.48
N ALA A 130 13.04 24.41 -9.32
CA ALA A 130 12.32 23.19 -9.73
C ALA A 130 12.22 22.15 -8.59
N VAL A 131 13.27 22.02 -7.78
CA VAL A 131 13.28 21.12 -6.61
C VAL A 131 12.35 21.66 -5.51
N THR A 132 12.36 22.98 -5.28
CA THR A 132 11.49 23.65 -4.31
C THR A 132 10.00 23.52 -4.66
N MET A 133 9.66 23.61 -5.95
CA MET A 133 8.28 23.47 -6.45
C MET A 133 7.75 22.04 -6.26
N ARG A 134 8.56 21.02 -6.58
CA ARG A 134 8.19 19.61 -6.39
C ARG A 134 8.00 19.21 -4.92
N ILE A 135 8.86 19.72 -4.02
CA ILE A 135 8.71 19.48 -2.58
C ILE A 135 7.40 20.12 -2.08
N ARG A 136 7.07 21.33 -2.56
CA ARG A 136 5.84 22.02 -2.18
C ARG A 136 4.59 21.29 -2.66
N GLU A 137 4.59 20.77 -3.88
CA GLU A 137 3.49 19.96 -4.42
C GLU A 137 3.30 18.66 -3.64
N LEU A 138 4.38 17.98 -3.27
CA LEU A 138 4.34 16.77 -2.45
C LEU A 138 3.81 17.05 -1.03
N SER A 139 4.26 18.12 -0.39
CA SER A 139 3.75 18.54 0.92
C SER A 139 2.26 18.90 0.87
N ALA A 140 1.80 19.53 -0.22
CA ALA A 140 0.38 19.85 -0.41
C ALA A 140 -0.45 18.56 -0.54
N ALA A 141 -0.01 17.60 -1.36
CA ALA A 141 -0.70 16.31 -1.52
C ALA A 141 -0.78 15.52 -0.20
N LEU A 142 0.31 15.47 0.57
CA LEU A 142 0.35 14.83 1.89
C LEU A 142 -0.58 15.52 2.90
N THR A 143 -0.70 16.84 2.83
CA THR A 143 -1.64 17.62 3.66
C THR A 143 -3.09 17.26 3.32
N THR A 144 -3.44 17.18 2.04
CA THR A 144 -4.79 16.77 1.61
C THR A 144 -5.13 15.35 2.05
N ILE A 145 -4.18 14.41 1.96
CA ILE A 145 -4.40 13.04 2.43
C ILE A 145 -4.63 13.02 3.95
N ARG A 146 -3.88 13.82 4.72
CA ARG A 146 -4.08 13.96 6.18
C ARG A 146 -5.47 14.47 6.52
N GLU A 147 -5.95 15.50 5.82
CA GLU A 147 -7.29 16.07 6.00
C GLU A 147 -8.40 15.04 5.71
N LEU A 148 -8.22 14.21 4.68
CA LEU A 148 -9.15 13.12 4.38
C LEU A 148 -9.15 12.05 5.48
N VAL A 149 -7.99 11.69 6.00
CA VAL A 149 -7.89 10.74 7.13
C VAL A 149 -8.51 11.30 8.40
N ASP A 150 -8.38 12.61 8.65
CA ASP A 150 -9.06 13.30 9.75
C ASP A 150 -10.59 13.26 9.59
N LEU A 151 -11.09 13.44 8.37
CA LEU A 151 -12.52 13.36 8.08
C LEU A 151 -13.09 11.95 8.27
N LEU A 152 -12.29 10.91 8.04
CA LEU A 152 -12.66 9.51 8.25
C LEU A 152 -12.49 9.05 9.70
N TYR A 153 -11.76 9.79 10.54
CA TYR A 153 -11.42 9.39 11.90
C TYR A 153 -12.64 9.10 12.79
N PRO A 154 -13.75 9.89 12.77
CA PRO A 154 -14.94 9.58 13.54
C PRO A 154 -15.57 8.22 13.16
N SER A 155 -15.66 7.91 11.86
CA SER A 155 -16.15 6.61 11.38
C SER A 155 -15.22 5.45 11.78
N LEU A 156 -13.91 5.68 11.75
CA LEU A 156 -12.91 4.68 12.17
C LEU A 156 -12.91 4.46 13.68
N LEU A 157 -13.26 5.48 14.47
CA LEU A 157 -13.46 5.38 15.92
C LEU A 157 -14.68 4.52 16.25
N GLU A 158 -15.80 4.73 15.55
CA GLU A 158 -17.01 3.90 15.70
C GLU A 158 -16.75 2.43 15.34
N MET A 159 -15.84 2.17 14.40
CA MET A 159 -15.43 0.83 13.99
C MET A 159 -14.28 0.23 14.82
N ASN A 160 -13.79 0.94 15.86
CA ASN A 160 -12.62 0.57 16.67
C ASN A 160 -11.35 0.25 15.84
N GLN A 161 -11.18 0.96 14.72
CA GLN A 161 -10.09 0.79 13.75
C GLN A 161 -9.16 2.01 13.67
N THR A 162 -9.14 2.86 14.71
CA THR A 162 -8.33 4.09 14.75
C THR A 162 -6.83 3.84 14.58
N VAL A 163 -6.36 2.65 14.94
CA VAL A 163 -4.95 2.23 14.79
C VAL A 163 -4.45 2.45 13.35
N TYR A 164 -5.27 2.20 12.33
CA TYR A 164 -4.87 2.43 10.95
C TYR A 164 -4.75 3.92 10.61
N ALA A 165 -5.68 4.75 11.10
CA ALA A 165 -5.60 6.19 10.94
C ALA A 165 -4.36 6.76 11.64
N ASP A 166 -4.05 6.27 12.84
CA ASP A 166 -2.89 6.71 13.62
C ASP A 166 -1.57 6.36 12.92
N ILE A 167 -1.45 5.14 12.36
CA ILE A 167 -0.29 4.73 11.58
C ILE A 167 -0.13 5.61 10.34
N ILE A 168 -1.21 5.85 9.58
CA ILE A 168 -1.17 6.67 8.37
C ILE A 168 -0.77 8.11 8.70
N LYS A 169 -1.36 8.70 9.75
CA LYS A 169 -1.00 10.04 10.23
C LYS A 169 0.47 10.13 10.62
N GLN A 170 0.98 9.15 11.37
CA GLN A 170 2.37 9.14 11.79
C GLN A 170 3.34 9.06 10.61
N GLN A 171 3.00 8.32 9.55
CA GLN A 171 3.83 8.25 8.33
C GLN A 171 3.80 9.56 7.55
N ILE A 172 2.64 10.22 7.45
CA ILE A 172 2.52 11.54 6.82
C ILE A 172 3.36 12.58 7.58
N ASP A 173 3.26 12.62 8.90
CA ASP A 173 4.00 13.57 9.73
C ASP A 173 5.52 13.38 9.59
N ARG A 174 5.99 12.12 9.54
CA ARG A 174 7.40 11.81 9.26
C ARG A 174 7.83 12.27 7.87
N ALA A 175 7.04 11.98 6.84
CA ALA A 175 7.35 12.39 5.46
C ALA A 175 7.40 13.92 5.31
N LEU A 176 6.52 14.65 6.01
CA LEU A 176 6.55 16.12 6.05
C LEU A 176 7.77 16.66 6.80
N GLN A 177 8.19 16.01 7.88
CA GLN A 177 9.41 16.39 8.63
C GLN A 177 10.68 16.16 7.81
N ASP A 178 10.77 15.03 7.10
CA ASP A 178 11.91 14.72 6.24
C ASP A 178 12.02 15.70 5.06
N ALA A 179 10.87 16.07 4.47
CA ALA A 179 10.80 17.09 3.43
C ALA A 179 11.26 18.49 3.94
N ALA A 180 11.03 18.80 5.22
CA ALA A 180 11.50 20.03 5.85
C ALA A 180 12.99 19.97 6.26
N ALA A 181 13.50 18.80 6.65
CA ALA A 181 14.87 18.58 7.09
C ALA A 181 15.88 18.52 5.92
N GLY A 182 15.44 18.23 4.70
CA GLY A 182 16.25 18.24 3.47
C GLY A 182 16.78 19.62 3.03
N TYR A 183 16.54 20.69 3.79
CA TYR A 183 17.11 22.02 3.55
C TYR A 183 18.39 22.25 4.36
N PRO A 184 19.58 22.38 3.73
CA PRO A 184 20.69 23.05 4.39
C PRO A 184 20.29 24.50 4.64
N GLN A 185 20.16 24.86 5.93
CA GLN A 185 19.99 26.25 6.37
C GLN A 185 21.15 27.08 5.83
N ALA A 186 20.87 27.95 4.85
CA ALA A 186 21.82 28.90 4.33
C ALA A 186 22.25 29.86 5.46
N GLY A 187 23.50 29.68 5.89
CA GLY A 187 24.38 30.59 6.63
C GLY A 187 23.73 31.73 7.42
N LYS A 188 23.61 31.54 8.74
CA LYS A 188 23.80 32.66 9.67
C LYS A 188 25.30 32.98 9.71
N ARG A 189 25.74 33.92 8.87
CA ARG A 189 27.02 34.63 9.08
C ARG A 189 26.94 35.37 10.41
N SER A 190 27.72 34.93 11.39
CA SER A 190 28.06 35.73 12.56
C SER A 190 28.74 37.03 12.10
N PRO A 191 28.28 38.22 12.51
CA PRO A 191 29.06 39.43 12.32
C PRO A 191 30.16 39.45 13.38
N GLY A 192 31.39 39.17 12.96
CA GLY A 192 32.57 39.47 13.74
C GLY A 192 32.96 40.92 13.55
N ARG A 193 32.79 41.74 14.59
CA ARG A 193 33.80 42.70 15.06
C ARG A 193 33.41 43.27 16.41
#